data_AF-A0A1J1IVZ5-F1
#
_entry.id   AF-A0A1J1IVZ5-F1
#
_cell.length_a   1.000
_cell.length_b   1.000
_cell.length_c   1.000
_cell.angle_alpha   90.00
_cell.angle_beta   90.00
_cell.angle_gamma   90.00
#
_symmetry.space_group_name_H-M   'P 1'
#
loop_
_entity.id
_entity.type
_entity.pdbx_description
1 polymer ?
#
loop_
_entity_poly.entity_id
_entity_poly.type
_entity_poly.pdbx_seq_one_letter_code
_entity_poly.pdbx_strand_id
1 'polypeptide(L)' 'MIVPKKKPTVDLATVRCQKCLDYGHYTYECKNKRKILIRDSRTKILNKNLTKPQSSSKDTVRSD' A
#
# COMPACT_ATOMS: atom_id res chain seq x y z
N MET A 1 -27.28 -18.27 -11.22
CA MET A 1 -27.44 -18.50 -9.77
C MET A 1 -26.62 -17.44 -9.03
N ILE A 2 -27.25 -16.61 -8.19
CA ILE A 2 -26.58 -15.51 -7.49
C ILE A 2 -26.23 -15.99 -6.08
N VAL A 3 -24.92 -16.13 -5.77
CA VAL A 3 -24.45 -16.54 -4.45
C VAL A 3 -24.51 -15.34 -3.50
N PRO A 4 -25.22 -15.41 -2.36
CA PRO A 4 -25.25 -14.33 -1.39
C PRO A 4 -23.87 -14.18 -0.73
N LYS A 5 -23.21 -13.04 -0.91
CA LYS A 5 -21.93 -12.76 -0.24
C LYS A 5 -22.17 -12.52 1.25
N LYS A 6 -21.55 -13.35 2.10
CA LYS A 6 -21.47 -13.11 3.56
C LYS A 6 -20.78 -11.78 3.81
N LYS A 7 -21.36 -10.95 4.69
CA LYS A 7 -20.77 -9.68 5.11
C LYS A 7 -19.52 -9.99 5.96
N PRO A 8 -18.33 -9.49 5.61
CA PRO A 8 -17.13 -9.73 6.42
C PRO A 8 -17.31 -9.04 7.78
N THR A 9 -17.06 -9.79 8.85
CA THR A 9 -16.85 -9.20 10.18
C THR A 9 -15.53 -8.44 10.14
N VAL A 10 -15.57 -7.14 10.40
CA VAL A 10 -14.40 -6.27 10.25
C VAL A 10 -13.59 -6.29 11.55
N ASP A 11 -12.47 -6.99 11.54
CA ASP A 11 -11.50 -6.94 12.63
C ASP A 11 -10.74 -5.60 12.57
N LEU A 12 -10.78 -4.79 13.64
CA LEU A 12 -10.12 -3.48 13.69
C LEU A 12 -8.61 -3.56 13.37
N ALA A 13 -7.97 -4.68 13.68
CA ALA A 13 -6.56 -4.95 13.35
C ALA A 13 -6.28 -4.95 11.84
N THR A 14 -7.28 -5.22 11.00
CA THR A 14 -7.16 -5.20 9.54
C THR A 14 -7.42 -3.81 8.94
N VAL A 15 -8.06 -2.92 9.70
CA VAL A 15 -8.43 -1.58 9.24
C VAL A 15 -7.19 -0.71 9.20
N ARG A 16 -6.81 -0.30 7.98
CA ARG A 16 -5.70 0.61 7.74
C ARG A 16 -6.20 2.05 7.59
N CYS A 17 -5.71 2.96 8.42
CA CYS A 17 -6.05 4.37 8.34
C CYS A 17 -5.39 5.03 7.12
N GLN A 18 -6.16 5.68 6.24
CA GLN A 18 -5.61 6.38 5.07
C GLN A 18 -4.76 7.63 5.43
N LYS A 19 -4.97 8.22 6.61
CA LYS A 19 -4.25 9.43 7.03
C LYS A 19 -2.83 9.11 7.50
N CYS A 20 -2.67 8.18 8.44
CA CYS A 20 -1.37 7.84 9.03
C CYS A 20 -0.76 6.53 8.49
N LEU A 21 -1.55 5.71 7.79
CA LEU A 21 -1.18 4.40 7.25
C LEU A 21 -0.94 3.29 8.29
N ASP A 22 -1.29 3.53 9.55
CA ASP A 22 -1.27 2.54 10.65
C ASP A 22 -2.55 1.70 10.68
N TYR A 23 -2.51 0.60 11.43
CA TYR A 23 -3.63 -0.31 11.65
C TYR A 23 -4.37 -0.01 12.96
N GLY A 24 -5.62 -0.48 13.09
CA GLY A 24 -6.34 -0.49 14.36
C GLY A 24 -7.39 0.61 14.54
N HIS A 25 -7.55 1.52 13.59
CA HIS A 25 -8.56 2.60 13.68
C HIS A 25 -9.02 3.09 12.32
N TYR A 26 -10.22 3.66 12.29
CA TYR A 26 -10.77 4.30 11.10
C TYR A 26 -10.26 5.73 10.93
N THR A 27 -10.36 6.25 9.71
CA THR A 27 -9.87 7.60 9.36
C THR A 27 -10.55 8.73 10.15
N TYR A 28 -11.76 8.51 10.65
CA TYR A 28 -12.50 9.49 11.45
C TYR A 28 -12.02 9.57 12.91
N GLU A 29 -11.52 8.47 13.47
CA GLU A 29 -10.92 8.40 14.83
C GLU A 29 -9.44 8.80 14.86
N CYS A 30 -8.80 8.92 13.69
CA CYS A 30 -7.37 9.19 13.58
C CYS A 30 -6.98 10.56 14.16
N LYS A 31 -6.27 10.53 15.29
CA LYS A 31 -5.63 11.71 15.92
C LYS A 31 -4.21 11.98 15.39
N ASN A 32 -3.62 11.03 14.66
CA ASN A 32 -2.28 11.14 14.11
C ASN A 32 -2.21 12.16 12.96
N LYS A 33 -1.05 12.82 12.82
CA LYS A 33 -0.75 13.69 11.67
C LYS A 33 -0.67 12.86 10.38
N ARG A 34 -1.00 13.45 9.23
CA ARG A 34 -0.92 12.76 7.94
C ARG A 34 0.53 12.37 7.63
N LYS A 35 0.78 11.10 7.34
CA LYS A 35 2.08 10.62 6.89
C LYS A 35 2.22 10.88 5.39
N ILE A 36 2.98 11.91 5.01
CA ILE A 36 3.27 12.16 3.60
C ILE A 36 4.40 11.23 3.17
N LEU A 37 4.04 10.15 2.47
CA LEU A 37 5.01 9.34 1.74
C LEU A 37 5.25 10.00 0.39
N ILE A 38 6.45 10.57 0.18
CA ILE A 38 6.87 11.02 -1.14
C ILE A 38 7.11 9.76 -1.98
N ARG A 39 6.27 9.56 -2.99
CA ARG A 39 6.51 8.55 -4.02
C ARG A 39 7.32 9.19 -5.14
N ASP A 40 8.36 8.50 -5.60
CA ASP A 40 9.10 8.93 -6.76
C ASP A 40 8.19 8.94 -8.00
N SER A 41 8.40 9.92 -8.89
CA SER A 41 7.70 9.95 -10.16
C SER A 41 8.08 8.74 -11.00
N ARG A 42 7.19 8.32 -11.91
CA ARG A 42 7.50 7.24 -12.87
C ARG A 42 8.81 7.50 -13.62
N THR A 43 9.08 8.75 -14.00
CA THR A 43 10.33 9.14 -14.66
C THR A 43 11.57 8.94 -13.78
N LYS A 44 11.49 9.28 -12.48
CA LYS A 44 12.58 9.02 -11.52
C LYS A 44 12.85 7.54 -11.35
N ILE A 45 11.79 6.73 -11.26
CA ILE A 45 11.91 5.26 -11.14
C ILE A 45 12.56 4.68 -12.41
N LEU A 46 12.09 5.09 -13.59
CA LEU A 46 12.64 4.65 -14.87
C LEU A 46 14.13 5.02 -15.00
N ASN A 47 14.49 6.27 -14.72
CA ASN A 47 15.88 6.72 -14.75
C ASN A 47 16.76 5.92 -13.81
N LYS A 48 16.30 5.66 -12.57
CA LYS A 48 17.02 4.82 -11.60
C LYS A 48 17.22 3.39 -12.10
N ASN A 49 16.27 2.83 -12.84
CA ASN A 49 16.38 1.48 -13.38
C ASN A 49 17.31 1.41 -14.59
N LEU A 50 17.32 2.45 -15.44
CA LEU A 50 18.22 2.56 -16.58
C LEU A 50 19.68 2.78 -16.17
N THR A 51 19.93 3.49 -15.06
CA THR A 51 21.28 3.78 -14.56
C THR A 51 21.84 2.71 -13.62
N LYS A 52 21.04 1.74 -13.17
CA LYS A 52 21.52 0.62 -12.36
C LYS A 52 22.34 -0.33 -13.25
N PRO A 53 23.60 -0.66 -12.89
CA PRO A 53 24.32 -1.75 -13.53
C PRO A 53 23.55 -3.06 -13.32
N GLN A 54 23.49 -3.89 -14.37
CA GLN A 54 22.70 -5.12 -14.50
C GLN A 54 23.13 -6.28 -13.56
N SER A 55 23.53 -5.99 -12.32
CA SER A 55 24.08 -6.99 -11.37
C SER A 55 23.18 -7.32 -10.17
N SER A 56 21.95 -6.79 -10.11
CA SER A 56 21.01 -7.12 -9.02
C SER A 56 19.54 -7.10 -9.44
N SER A 57 19.20 -7.93 -10.43
CA SER A 57 17.80 -8.26 -10.74
C SER A 57 17.23 -9.18 -9.65
N LYS A 58 16.61 -8.60 -8.62
CA LYS A 58 15.60 -9.26 -7.79
C LYS A 58 14.34 -8.40 -7.81
N ASP A 59 13.67 -8.39 -8.96
CA ASP A 59 12.28 -7.94 -9.04
C ASP A 59 11.40 -9.19 -9.02
N THR A 60 10.94 -9.54 -7.82
CA THR A 60 9.84 -10.49 -7.63
C THR A 60 8.58 -9.87 -8.22
N VAL A 61 8.32 -10.16 -9.50
CA VAL A 61 7.02 -9.89 -10.13
C VAL A 61 5.96 -10.72 -9.41
N ARG A 62 5.23 -10.05 -8.52
CA ARG A 62 3.82 -10.27 -8.14
C ARG A 62 3.19 -11.59 -8.62
N SER A 63 3.17 -12.58 -7.73
CA SER A 63 2.23 -13.71 -7.80
C SER A 63 0.92 -13.30 -7.13
N ASP A 64 -0.08 -12.93 -7.90
CA ASP A 64 -1.52 -12.96 -7.56
C ASP A 64 -2.34 -12.76 -8.85
#